data_AF-A0A3M1RZ55-F1
#
_entry.id   AF-A0A3M1RZ55-F1
#
_cell.length_a   1.000
_cell.length_b   1.000
_cell.length_c   1.000
_cell.angle_alpha   90.00
_cell.angle_beta   90.00
_cell.angle_gamma   90.00
#
_symmetry.space_group_name_H-M   'P 1'
#
loop_
_entity.id
_entity.type
_entity.pdbx_description
1 polymer ?
#
loop_
_entity_poly.entity_id
_entity_poly.type
_entity_poly.pdbx_seq_one_letter_code
_entity_poly.pdbx_strand_id
1 'polypeptide(L)'
;MHGFDREHKRFWRQAVLWLAQMDESQTNEVWVRIERRRVPMGESVPFEVGANDPMGNPIDTARFEVELVHPDGTAEPVDVQRVVDTWQGTIRQTDVPGDYTVRVRAIQDGQSFGQDQGRFIVLKQDLELDRPAADPLLLEELAELSGGEVVPPEELGDLFKRLLDSAEELEVPLETRKPLWDTWWMLILFAATMTAEWILRKRWGLV
;
A
#
# COMPACT_ATOMS: atom_id res chain seq x y z
N MET A 1 -4.62 74.48 18.83
CA MET A 1 -4.49 73.24 18.03
C MET A 1 -4.53 72.05 18.98
N HIS A 2 -5.72 71.63 19.41
CA HIS A 2 -5.89 70.48 20.31
C HIS A 2 -7.05 69.66 19.77
N GLY A 3 -6.84 68.40 19.42
CA GLY A 3 -7.95 67.63 18.83
C GLY A 3 -7.81 66.13 18.61
N PHE A 4 -6.66 65.48 18.85
CA PHE A 4 -6.55 64.05 18.51
C PHE A 4 -5.87 63.16 19.57
N ASP A 5 -5.58 63.65 20.78
CA ASP A 5 -4.95 62.84 21.83
C ASP A 5 -5.77 61.59 22.20
N ARG A 6 -7.10 61.73 22.21
CA ARG A 6 -8.01 60.61 22.53
C ARG A 6 -8.04 59.54 21.45
N GLU A 7 -8.03 59.95 20.18
CA GLU A 7 -8.03 59.03 19.04
C GLU A 7 -6.66 58.37 18.86
N HIS A 8 -5.57 59.10 19.11
CA HIS A 8 -4.21 58.53 19.13
C HIS A 8 -4.05 57.48 20.24
N LYS A 9 -4.54 57.77 21.45
CA LYS A 9 -4.55 56.79 22.57
C LYS A 9 -5.43 55.58 22.28
N ARG A 10 -6.53 55.74 21.54
CA ARG A 10 -7.39 54.63 21.13
C ARG A 10 -6.71 53.76 20.09
N PHE A 11 -6.07 54.37 19.08
CA PHE A 11 -5.30 53.68 18.06
C PHE A 11 -4.17 52.84 18.67
N TRP A 12 -3.32 53.44 19.51
CA TRP A 12 -2.22 52.71 20.13
C TRP A 12 -2.67 51.61 21.08
N ARG A 13 -3.75 51.84 21.83
CA ARG A 13 -4.34 50.78 22.66
C ARG A 13 -4.83 49.61 21.82
N GLN A 14 -5.51 49.89 20.70
CA GLN A 14 -5.99 48.85 19.78
C GLN A 14 -4.83 48.14 19.08
N ALA A 15 -3.80 48.85 18.64
CA ALA A 15 -2.60 48.25 18.06
C ALA A 15 -1.85 47.35 19.04
N VAL A 16 -1.73 47.77 20.31
CA VAL A 16 -1.11 46.96 21.37
C VAL A 16 -1.97 45.76 21.74
N LEU A 17 -3.30 45.92 21.87
CA LEU A 17 -4.21 44.80 22.13
C LEU A 17 -4.24 43.79 20.97
N TRP A 18 -4.13 44.27 19.74
CA TRP A 18 -4.04 43.44 18.54
C TRP A 18 -2.70 42.69 18.46
N LEU A 19 -1.57 43.37 18.72
CA LEU A 19 -0.24 42.75 18.79
C LEU A 19 -0.10 41.77 19.95
N ALA A 20 -0.79 42.01 21.07
CA ALA A 20 -0.86 41.10 22.20
C ALA A 20 -1.84 39.93 21.97
N GLN A 21 -2.49 39.86 20.81
CA GLN A 21 -3.42 38.80 20.41
C GLN A 21 -4.56 38.56 21.42
N MET A 22 -4.90 39.60 22.18
CA MET A 22 -5.87 39.53 23.29
C MET A 22 -7.33 39.49 22.81
N ASP A 23 -7.59 39.82 21.54
CA ASP A 23 -8.95 39.82 20.96
C ASP A 23 -9.31 38.47 20.30
N GLU A 24 -8.30 37.67 19.92
CA GLU A 24 -8.48 36.29 19.40
C GLU A 24 -8.41 35.23 20.51
N SER A 25 -7.95 35.59 21.71
CA SER A 25 -7.98 34.72 22.88
C SER A 25 -9.39 34.59 23.44
N GLN A 26 -10.31 33.93 22.71
CA GLN A 26 -11.33 33.14 23.37
C GLN A 26 -10.62 31.95 24.05
N THR A 27 -9.92 32.26 25.16
CA THR A 27 -9.99 31.69 26.51
C THR A 27 -9.80 30.17 26.68
N ASN A 28 -9.84 29.37 25.63
CA ASN A 28 -10.06 27.94 25.69
C ASN A 28 -9.22 27.25 24.60
N GLU A 29 -7.96 26.91 24.92
CA GLU A 29 -7.05 26.29 23.96
C GLU A 29 -7.36 24.80 23.86
N VAL A 30 -8.31 24.45 22.99
CA VAL A 30 -8.45 23.09 22.49
C VAL A 30 -7.29 22.84 21.53
N TRP A 31 -6.65 21.68 21.64
CA TRP A 31 -5.51 21.34 20.81
C TRP A 31 -5.56 19.89 20.35
N VAL A 32 -5.00 19.62 19.17
CA VAL A 32 -4.74 18.27 18.66
C VAL A 32 -3.27 18.11 18.26
N ARG A 33 -2.64 17.04 18.76
CA ARG A 33 -1.25 16.70 18.48
C ARG A 33 -1.16 15.39 17.73
N ILE A 34 -0.56 15.44 16.55
CA ILE A 34 -0.25 14.26 15.74
C ILE A 34 1.27 14.14 15.69
N GLU A 35 1.83 13.03 16.17
CA GLU A 35 3.27 12.86 16.30
C GLU A 35 3.99 12.89 14.94
N ARG A 36 3.40 12.23 13.94
CA ARG A 36 3.96 12.10 12.59
C ARG A 36 3.03 12.76 11.57
N ARG A 37 3.57 13.76 10.86
CA ARG A 37 2.83 14.45 9.78
C ARG A 37 2.88 13.75 8.44
N ARG A 38 3.81 12.81 8.24
CA ARG A 38 3.94 11.99 7.02
C ARG A 38 3.96 10.54 7.46
N VAL A 39 3.04 9.75 6.94
CA VAL A 39 2.83 8.36 7.37
C VAL A 39 2.73 7.46 6.13
N PRO A 40 3.36 6.27 6.13
CA PRO A 40 3.14 5.29 5.08
C PRO A 40 1.69 4.80 5.03
N MET A 41 1.22 4.43 3.84
CA MET A 41 -0.07 3.77 3.65
C MET A 41 -0.17 2.50 4.50
N GLY A 42 -1.31 2.32 5.18
CA GLY A 42 -1.60 1.16 6.04
C GLY A 42 -1.00 1.21 7.44
N GLU A 43 -0.23 2.25 7.80
CA GLU A 43 0.24 2.46 9.18
C GLU A 43 -0.79 3.18 10.04
N SER A 44 -0.84 2.81 11.32
CA SER A 44 -1.66 3.51 12.31
C SER A 44 -1.03 4.83 12.75
N VAL A 45 -1.88 5.85 12.96
CA VAL A 45 -1.48 7.19 13.40
C VAL A 45 -2.04 7.48 14.79
N PRO A 46 -1.21 7.44 15.84
CA PRO A 46 -1.63 7.91 17.16
C PRO A 46 -1.75 9.43 17.15
N PHE A 47 -2.74 9.95 17.88
CA PHE A 47 -2.90 11.37 18.12
C PHE A 47 -3.41 11.60 19.55
N GLU A 48 -3.11 12.79 20.06
CA GLU A 48 -3.55 13.26 21.37
C GLU A 48 -4.42 14.51 21.21
N VAL A 49 -5.42 14.65 22.07
CA VAL A 49 -6.29 15.82 22.14
C VAL A 49 -6.43 16.25 23.59
N GLY A 50 -6.61 17.55 23.77
CA GLY A 50 -6.82 18.14 25.09
C GLY A 50 -7.46 19.52 24.99
N ALA A 51 -7.82 20.04 26.15
CA ALA A 51 -8.36 21.38 26.30
C ALA A 51 -7.78 21.99 27.57
N ASN A 52 -7.28 23.21 27.45
CA ASN A 52 -6.74 23.97 28.57
C ASN A 52 -7.63 25.16 28.90
N ASP A 53 -7.69 25.53 30.18
CA ASP A 53 -8.29 26.77 30.65
C ASP A 53 -7.40 27.99 30.32
N PRO A 54 -7.85 29.23 30.57
CA PRO A 54 -7.05 30.44 30.32
C PRO A 54 -5.74 30.51 31.11
N MET A 55 -5.65 29.75 32.19
CA MET A 55 -4.48 29.67 33.07
C MET A 55 -3.52 28.54 32.64
N GLY A 56 -3.87 27.77 31.60
CA GLY A 56 -3.08 26.67 31.07
C GLY A 56 -3.29 25.34 31.79
N ASN A 57 -4.28 25.23 32.67
CA ASN A 57 -4.59 23.97 33.35
C ASN A 57 -5.48 23.07 32.47
N PRO A 58 -5.26 21.74 32.46
CA PRO A 58 -6.09 20.82 31.70
C PRO A 58 -7.53 20.78 32.23
N ILE A 59 -8.51 20.69 31.32
CA ILE A 59 -9.93 20.62 31.64
C ILE A 59 -10.42 19.18 31.54
N ASP A 60 -10.54 18.53 32.70
CA ASP A 60 -10.93 17.13 32.80
C ASP A 60 -12.39 16.85 32.46
N THR A 61 -13.26 17.85 32.61
CA THR A 61 -14.70 17.72 32.35
C THR A 61 -15.07 17.82 30.87
N ALA A 62 -14.12 18.18 30.00
CA ALA A 62 -14.35 18.31 28.57
C ALA A 62 -14.54 16.93 27.93
N ARG A 63 -15.55 16.81 27.07
CA ARG A 63 -15.73 15.68 26.15
C ARG A 63 -15.22 16.09 24.78
N PHE A 64 -14.57 15.17 24.09
CA PHE A 64 -14.01 15.42 22.76
C PHE A 64 -14.77 14.61 21.71
N GLU A 65 -15.33 15.32 20.73
CA GLU A 65 -15.81 14.73 19.49
C GLU A 65 -14.68 14.86 18.46
N VAL A 66 -14.22 13.73 17.94
CA VAL A 66 -13.13 13.68 16.96
C VAL A 66 -13.64 13.08 15.67
N GLU A 67 -13.35 13.75 14.56
CA GLU A 67 -13.65 13.30 13.20
C GLU A 67 -12.37 13.21 12.38
N LEU A 68 -12.19 12.10 11.68
CA LEU A 68 -11.18 11.95 10.65
C LEU A 68 -11.80 12.29 9.30
N VAL A 69 -11.18 13.23 8.59
CA VAL A 69 -11.55 13.63 7.25
C VAL A 69 -10.55 12.99 6.28
N HIS A 70 -11.08 12.15 5.42
CA HIS A 70 -10.34 11.46 4.37
C HIS A 70 -9.99 12.40 3.20
N PRO A 71 -9.04 12.03 2.33
CA PRO A 71 -8.66 12.83 1.17
C PRO A 71 -9.81 13.08 0.18
N ASP A 72 -10.82 12.21 0.15
CA ASP A 72 -12.02 12.35 -0.67
C ASP A 72 -13.08 13.29 -0.07
N GLY A 73 -12.82 13.81 1.14
CA GLY A 73 -13.70 14.70 1.89
C GLY A 73 -14.74 13.98 2.75
N THR A 74 -14.79 12.64 2.74
CA THR A 74 -15.64 11.88 3.66
C THR A 74 -15.11 12.03 5.10
N ALA A 75 -16.02 12.06 6.06
CA ALA A 75 -15.68 12.20 7.47
C ALA A 75 -16.24 11.04 8.27
N GLU A 76 -15.44 10.49 9.18
CA GLU A 76 -15.85 9.43 10.10
C GLU A 76 -15.47 9.77 11.54
N PRO A 77 -16.27 9.37 12.53
CA PRO A 77 -15.94 9.58 13.94
C PRO A 77 -14.78 8.68 14.35
N VAL A 78 -13.88 9.21 15.19
CA VAL A 78 -12.77 8.46 15.78
C VAL A 78 -12.93 8.42 17.29
N ASP A 79 -12.95 7.22 17.85
CA ASP A 79 -13.00 7.03 19.29
C ASP A 79 -11.69 7.47 19.96
N VAL A 80 -11.83 8.21 21.05
CA VAL A 80 -10.73 8.62 21.91
C VAL A 80 -10.92 8.07 23.33
N GLN A 81 -9.82 7.76 23.99
CA GLN A 81 -9.79 7.26 25.37
C GLN A 81 -9.00 8.22 26.25
N ARG A 82 -9.48 8.44 27.47
CA ARG A 82 -8.80 9.30 28.44
C ARG A 82 -7.56 8.61 28.99
N VAL A 83 -6.42 9.29 28.90
CA VAL A 83 -5.11 8.87 29.43
C VAL A 83 -4.55 10.02 30.28
N VAL A 84 -4.62 9.86 31.61
CA VAL A 84 -4.22 10.88 32.59
C VAL A 84 -4.99 12.20 32.34
N ASP A 85 -4.32 13.25 31.84
CA ASP A 85 -4.87 14.58 31.62
C ASP A 85 -5.18 14.86 30.12
N THR A 86 -5.03 13.85 29.27
CA THR A 86 -5.22 13.95 27.81
C THR A 86 -6.16 12.88 27.32
N TRP A 87 -6.61 13.01 26.08
CA TRP A 87 -7.36 11.98 25.38
C TRP A 87 -6.56 11.52 24.18
N GLN A 88 -6.45 10.21 23.99
CA GLN A 88 -5.67 9.62 22.92
C GLN A 88 -6.56 8.81 21.99
N GLY A 89 -6.30 8.89 20.69
CA GLY A 89 -6.95 8.08 19.68
C GLY A 89 -5.93 7.46 18.73
N THR A 90 -6.38 6.50 17.93
CA THR A 90 -5.54 5.88 16.91
C THR A 90 -6.33 5.74 15.62
N ILE A 91 -5.84 6.41 14.59
CA ILE A 91 -6.37 6.27 13.23
C ILE A 91 -5.74 5.01 12.63
N ARG A 92 -6.58 4.08 12.17
CA ARG A 92 -6.12 2.81 11.57
C ARG A 92 -6.37 2.73 10.07
N GLN A 93 -7.30 3.51 9.54
CA GLN A 93 -7.72 3.46 8.13
C GLN A 93 -6.96 4.52 7.32
N THR A 94 -5.71 4.19 6.96
CA THR A 94 -4.83 5.01 6.11
C THR A 94 -4.57 4.32 4.77
N ASP A 95 -5.62 3.75 4.18
CA ASP A 95 -5.54 2.93 2.96
C ASP A 95 -5.49 3.76 1.68
N VAL A 96 -5.83 5.05 1.75
CA VAL A 96 -5.83 5.94 0.59
C VAL A 96 -4.69 6.95 0.75
N PRO A 97 -3.79 7.10 -0.23
CA PRO A 97 -2.77 8.15 -0.17
C PRO A 97 -3.42 9.52 -0.33
N GLY A 98 -2.98 10.50 0.46
CA GLY A 98 -3.48 11.87 0.41
C GLY A 98 -3.44 12.60 1.74
N ASP A 99 -4.04 13.80 1.76
CA ASP A 99 -4.11 14.63 2.95
C ASP A 99 -5.31 14.24 3.83
N TYR A 100 -5.02 13.94 5.09
CA TYR A 100 -6.01 13.67 6.12
C TYR A 100 -6.08 14.83 7.11
N THR A 101 -7.28 15.11 7.62
CA THR A 101 -7.48 16.11 8.68
C THR A 101 -8.20 15.49 9.86
N VAL A 102 -7.61 15.61 11.06
CA VAL A 102 -8.25 15.29 12.33
C VAL A 102 -8.91 16.55 12.84
N ARG A 103 -10.23 16.59 12.91
CA ARG A 103 -10.99 17.70 13.50
C ARG A 103 -11.42 17.32 14.90
N VAL A 104 -11.24 18.23 15.83
CA VAL A 104 -11.58 18.02 17.24
C VAL A 104 -12.48 19.14 17.69
N ARG A 105 -13.60 18.78 18.34
CA ARG A 105 -14.48 19.70 19.04
C ARG A 105 -14.54 19.31 20.50
N ALA A 106 -14.23 20.25 21.39
CA ALA A 106 -14.41 20.07 22.82
C ALA A 106 -15.80 20.56 23.23
N ILE A 107 -16.50 19.76 24.04
CA ILE A 107 -17.81 20.06 24.60
C ILE A 107 -17.70 20.03 26.11
N GLN A 108 -18.11 21.12 26.77
CA GLN A 108 -18.18 21.24 28.22
C GLN A 108 -19.59 21.70 28.60
N ASP A 109 -20.22 21.04 29.57
CA ASP A 109 -21.57 21.36 30.06
C ASP A 109 -22.64 21.47 28.96
N GLY A 110 -22.48 20.69 27.87
CA GLY A 110 -23.38 20.68 26.73
C GLY A 110 -23.19 21.83 25.73
N GLN A 111 -22.17 22.67 25.92
CA GLN A 111 -21.80 23.75 25.00
C GLN A 111 -20.44 23.47 24.35
N SER A 112 -20.28 23.92 23.10
CA SER A 112 -19.00 23.86 22.39
C SER A 112 -18.01 24.78 23.08
N PHE A 113 -16.95 24.21 23.64
CA PHE A 113 -15.90 24.90 24.39
C PHE A 113 -14.81 25.45 23.46
N GLY A 114 -14.53 24.75 22.35
CA GLY A 114 -13.55 25.14 21.34
C GLY A 114 -13.36 24.05 20.29
N GLN A 115 -12.55 24.33 19.28
CA GLN A 115 -12.22 23.38 18.22
C GLN A 115 -10.79 23.58 17.72
N ASP A 116 -10.16 22.50 17.29
CA ASP A 116 -8.84 22.53 16.63
C ASP A 116 -8.78 21.48 15.52
N GLN A 117 -7.79 21.58 14.64
CA GLN A 117 -7.56 20.62 13.58
C GLN A 117 -6.07 20.33 13.35
N GLY A 118 -5.77 19.04 13.21
CA GLY A 118 -4.44 18.53 12.88
C GLY A 118 -4.45 17.93 11.48
N ARG A 119 -3.35 18.06 10.74
CA ARG A 119 -3.22 17.46 9.40
C ARG A 119 -2.02 16.56 9.32
N PHE A 120 -2.18 15.47 8.57
CA PHE A 120 -1.10 14.56 8.19
C PHE A 120 -1.34 14.06 6.77
N ILE A 121 -0.26 13.66 6.09
CA ILE A 121 -0.31 13.12 4.74
C ILE A 121 0.05 11.63 4.77
N VAL A 122 -0.77 10.83 4.12
CA VAL A 122 -0.50 9.41 3.86
C VAL A 122 0.19 9.28 2.52
N LEU A 123 1.35 8.65 2.51
CA LEU A 123 2.18 8.45 1.33
C LEU A 123 2.08 7.00 0.88
N LYS A 124 1.85 6.80 -0.42
CA LYS A 124 2.13 5.51 -1.05
C LYS A 124 3.64 5.40 -1.21
N GLN A 125 4.29 4.67 -0.29
CA GLN A 125 5.70 4.35 -0.43
C GLN A 125 5.84 3.11 -1.30
N ASP A 126 6.57 3.23 -2.40
CA ASP A 126 6.94 2.11 -3.24
C ASP A 126 8.36 1.69 -2.86
N LEU A 127 8.46 0.67 -2.02
CA LEU A 127 9.75 0.19 -1.51
C LEU A 127 10.67 -0.29 -2.65
N GLU A 128 10.11 -0.71 -3.79
CA GLU A 128 10.88 -1.11 -4.97
C GLU A 128 11.57 0.10 -5.61
N LEU A 129 10.91 1.26 -5.60
CA LEU A 129 11.44 2.50 -6.18
C LEU A 129 12.38 3.26 -5.24
N ASP A 130 12.40 2.95 -3.93
CA ASP A 130 13.32 3.56 -2.98
C ASP A 130 14.77 3.12 -3.21
N ARG A 131 14.98 1.88 -3.69
CA ARG A 131 16.29 1.35 -4.10
C ARG A 131 16.21 0.72 -5.49
N PRO A 132 16.18 1.53 -6.56
CA PRO A 132 16.02 1.04 -7.92
C PRO A 132 17.29 0.43 -8.51
N ALA A 133 18.43 0.53 -7.80
CA ALA A 133 19.68 -0.06 -8.25
C ALA A 133 19.69 -1.57 -7.98
N ALA A 134 20.22 -2.33 -8.94
CA ALA A 134 20.50 -3.75 -8.72
C ALA A 134 21.46 -3.92 -7.53
N ASP A 135 21.31 -5.04 -6.81
CA ASP A 135 22.21 -5.48 -5.74
C ASP A 135 23.04 -6.68 -6.27
N PRO A 136 24.23 -6.45 -6.84
CA PRO A 136 25.02 -7.52 -7.45
C PRO A 136 25.43 -8.60 -6.45
N LEU A 137 25.68 -8.21 -5.19
CA LEU A 137 26.08 -9.14 -4.15
C LEU A 137 24.95 -10.12 -3.83
N LEU A 138 23.72 -9.62 -3.65
CA LEU A 138 22.55 -10.46 -3.45
C LEU A 138 22.31 -11.39 -4.66
N LEU A 139 22.49 -10.86 -5.87
CA LEU A 139 22.35 -11.66 -7.09
C LEU A 139 23.39 -12.80 -7.14
N GLU A 140 24.64 -12.54 -6.75
CA GLU A 140 25.70 -13.55 -6.67
C GLU A 140 25.36 -14.62 -5.65
N GLU A 141 24.94 -14.23 -4.44
CA GLU A 141 24.51 -15.18 -3.39
C GLU A 141 23.36 -16.08 -3.86
N LEU A 142 22.35 -15.51 -4.54
CA LEU A 142 21.23 -16.27 -5.08
C LEU A 142 21.65 -17.21 -6.22
N ALA A 143 22.56 -16.78 -7.08
CA ALA A 143 23.09 -17.60 -8.16
C ALA A 143 23.85 -18.81 -7.59
N GLU A 144 24.72 -18.61 -6.60
CA GLU A 144 25.46 -19.68 -5.93
C GLU A 144 24.52 -20.71 -5.27
N LEU A 145 23.46 -20.24 -4.59
CA LEU A 145 22.50 -21.11 -3.93
C LEU A 145 21.63 -21.91 -4.91
N SER A 146 21.31 -21.35 -6.07
CA SER A 146 20.46 -21.98 -7.08
C SER A 146 21.24 -22.80 -8.12
N GLY A 147 22.58 -22.71 -8.12
CA GLY A 147 23.44 -23.27 -9.17
C GLY A 147 23.38 -22.48 -10.48
N GLY A 148 22.94 -21.22 -10.43
CA GLY A 148 22.92 -20.29 -11.56
C GLY A 148 24.20 -19.46 -11.68
N GLU A 149 24.19 -18.51 -12.62
CA GLU A 149 25.28 -17.55 -12.88
C GLU A 149 24.67 -16.15 -12.98
N VAL A 150 25.33 -15.15 -12.38
CA VAL A 150 24.97 -13.74 -12.58
C VAL A 150 25.59 -13.26 -13.88
N VAL A 151 24.77 -12.78 -14.80
CA VAL A 151 25.24 -12.30 -16.10
C VAL A 151 24.97 -10.80 -16.22
N PRO A 152 26.02 -9.97 -16.38
CA PRO A 152 25.84 -8.54 -16.57
C PRO A 152 25.24 -8.25 -17.96
N PRO A 153 24.54 -7.11 -18.14
CA PRO A 153 23.86 -6.78 -19.41
C PRO A 153 24.78 -6.82 -20.64
N GLU A 154 26.07 -6.51 -20.47
CA GLU A 154 27.08 -6.49 -21.53
C GLU A 154 27.41 -7.89 -22.07
N GLU A 155 27.29 -8.93 -21.24
CA GLU A 155 27.61 -10.33 -21.58
C GLU A 155 26.38 -11.13 -22.03
N LEU A 156 25.22 -10.50 -22.05
CA LEU A 156 23.93 -11.12 -22.37
C LEU A 156 23.92 -11.72 -23.80
N GLY A 157 24.65 -11.10 -24.73
CA GLY A 157 24.82 -11.63 -26.09
C GLY A 157 25.62 -12.93 -26.13
N ASP A 158 26.64 -13.07 -25.29
CA ASP A 158 27.46 -14.29 -25.21
C ASP A 158 26.76 -15.40 -24.43
N LEU A 159 25.95 -15.05 -23.42
CA LEU A 159 25.02 -15.99 -22.79
C LEU A 159 24.09 -16.63 -23.83
N PHE A 160 23.46 -15.84 -24.72
CA PHE A 160 22.59 -16.41 -25.75
C PHE A 160 23.30 -17.35 -26.71
N LYS A 161 24.55 -17.04 -27.10
CA LYS A 161 25.36 -17.96 -27.92
C LYS A 161 25.63 -19.27 -27.18
N ARG A 162 26.09 -19.21 -25.92
CA ARG A 162 26.31 -20.39 -25.07
C ARG A 162 25.06 -21.25 -24.96
N LEU A 163 23.90 -20.63 -24.74
CA LEU A 163 22.61 -21.33 -24.65
C LEU A 163 22.21 -21.99 -25.97
N LEU A 164 22.38 -21.31 -27.10
CA LEU A 164 22.13 -21.86 -28.43
C LEU A 164 23.04 -23.05 -28.74
N ASP A 165 24.33 -22.95 -28.42
CA ASP A 165 25.31 -24.02 -28.62
C ASP A 165 24.98 -25.23 -27.72
N SER A 166 24.57 -24.99 -26.47
CA SER A 166 24.17 -26.05 -25.53
C SER A 166 22.82 -26.70 -25.87
N ALA A 167 21.96 -26.01 -26.63
CA ALA A 167 20.66 -26.53 -27.02
C ALA A 167 20.78 -27.66 -28.05
N GLU A 168 21.90 -27.73 -28.78
CA GLU A 168 22.20 -28.83 -29.72
C GLU A 168 22.39 -30.18 -28.99
N GLU A 169 22.75 -30.14 -27.69
CA GLU A 169 22.96 -31.33 -26.86
C GLU A 169 21.68 -31.84 -26.17
N LEU A 170 20.59 -31.07 -26.23
CA LEU A 170 19.27 -31.50 -25.78
C LEU A 170 18.61 -32.35 -26.87
N GLU A 171 19.16 -33.55 -27.11
CA GLU A 171 18.41 -34.64 -27.74
C GLU A 171 17.27 -35.02 -26.79
N VAL A 172 16.16 -34.26 -26.82
CA VAL A 172 14.92 -34.70 -26.18
C VAL A 172 14.56 -36.01 -26.86
N PRO A 173 14.55 -37.16 -26.14
CA PRO A 173 14.18 -38.41 -26.74
C PRO A 173 12.71 -38.32 -27.11
N LEU A 174 12.43 -37.97 -28.36
CA LEU A 174 11.09 -38.06 -28.93
C LEU A 174 10.76 -39.55 -29.01
N GLU A 175 10.11 -40.06 -27.97
CA GLU A 175 9.55 -41.42 -27.93
C GLU A 175 8.46 -41.52 -29.01
N THR A 176 8.88 -41.81 -30.24
CA THR A 176 7.98 -41.98 -31.36
C THR A 176 7.46 -43.41 -31.36
N ARG A 177 6.24 -43.60 -30.87
CA ARG A 177 5.56 -44.91 -30.93
C ARG A 177 5.10 -45.17 -32.36
N LYS A 178 5.80 -46.06 -33.06
CA LYS A 178 5.37 -46.56 -34.37
C LYS A 178 4.55 -47.83 -34.19
N PRO A 179 3.24 -47.84 -34.48
CA PRO A 179 2.43 -49.05 -34.41
C PRO A 179 2.92 -50.08 -35.43
N LEU A 180 3.32 -51.28 -34.95
CA LEU A 180 3.78 -52.36 -35.83
C LEU A 180 2.68 -52.89 -36.76
N TRP A 181 1.41 -52.73 -36.38
CA TRP A 181 0.26 -53.21 -37.15
C TRP A 181 -0.13 -52.27 -38.30
N ASP A 182 0.24 -50.99 -38.23
CA ASP A 182 -0.10 -49.98 -39.24
C ASP A 182 0.98 -49.88 -40.31
N THR A 183 1.30 -51.01 -40.92
CA THR A 183 2.23 -51.08 -42.05
C THR A 183 1.59 -51.82 -43.21
N TRP A 184 1.85 -51.32 -44.43
CA TRP A 184 1.26 -51.84 -45.67
C TRP A 184 1.48 -53.34 -45.89
N TRP A 185 2.61 -53.90 -45.43
CA TRP A 185 2.89 -55.32 -45.53
C TRP A 185 2.05 -56.16 -44.56
N MET A 186 1.72 -55.62 -43.38
CA MET A 186 0.85 -56.28 -42.40
C MET A 186 -0.59 -56.37 -42.93
N LEU A 187 -1.04 -55.35 -43.65
CA LEU A 187 -2.31 -55.37 -44.39
C LEU A 187 -2.32 -56.49 -45.45
N ILE A 188 -1.25 -56.63 -46.23
CA ILE A 188 -1.14 -57.70 -47.24
C ILE A 188 -1.17 -59.08 -46.56
N LEU A 189 -0.43 -59.26 -45.46
CA LEU A 189 -0.40 -60.52 -44.70
C LEU A 189 -1.79 -60.88 -44.17
N PHE A 190 -2.51 -59.91 -43.60
CA PHE A 190 -3.87 -60.09 -43.12
C PHE A 190 -4.84 -60.47 -44.26
N ALA A 191 -4.82 -59.71 -45.37
CA ALA A 191 -5.65 -59.98 -46.53
C ALA A 191 -5.35 -61.34 -47.17
N ALA A 192 -4.07 -61.74 -47.22
CA ALA A 192 -3.66 -63.05 -47.73
C ALA A 192 -4.16 -64.18 -46.82
N THR A 193 -4.09 -64.01 -45.50
CA THR A 193 -4.58 -65.02 -44.53
C THR A 193 -6.09 -65.19 -44.63
N MET A 194 -6.84 -64.08 -44.70
CA MET A 194 -8.30 -64.10 -44.90
C MET A 194 -8.69 -64.74 -46.23
N THR A 195 -7.95 -64.42 -47.30
CA THR A 195 -8.22 -65.00 -48.63
C THR A 195 -7.89 -66.50 -48.65
N ALA A 196 -6.79 -66.92 -48.03
CA ALA A 196 -6.40 -68.32 -47.90
C ALA A 196 -7.44 -69.12 -47.10
N GLU A 197 -7.93 -68.58 -45.99
CA GLU A 197 -9.02 -69.18 -45.21
C GLU A 197 -10.28 -69.35 -46.07
N TRP A 198 -10.70 -68.31 -46.78
CA TRP A 198 -11.87 -68.36 -47.66
C TRP A 198 -11.72 -69.44 -48.75
N ILE A 199 -10.56 -69.51 -49.41
CA ILE A 199 -10.28 -70.55 -50.42
C ILE A 199 -10.36 -71.94 -49.80
N LEU A 200 -9.79 -72.13 -48.61
CA LEU A 200 -9.75 -73.41 -47.93
C LEU A 200 -11.16 -73.85 -47.50
N ARG A 201 -11.97 -72.93 -46.97
CA ARG A 201 -13.38 -73.16 -46.63
C ARG A 201 -14.21 -73.55 -47.84
N LYS A 202 -14.00 -72.86 -48.97
CA LYS A 202 -14.66 -73.19 -50.24
C LYS A 202 -14.27 -74.56 -50.77
N ARG A 203 -12.99 -74.95 -50.61
CA ARG A 203 -12.50 -76.28 -51.03
C ARG A 203 -13.01 -77.41 -50.14
N TRP A 204 -13.32 -77.13 -48.88
CA TRP A 204 -13.88 -78.09 -47.93
C TRP A 204 -15.42 -78.07 -47.84
N GLY A 205 -16.10 -77.24 -48.65
CA GLY A 205 -17.56 -77.20 -48.72
C GLY A 205 -18.25 -76.60 -47.49
N LEU A 206 -17.53 -75.80 -46.69
CA LEU A 206 -18.06 -75.11 -45.50
C LEU A 206 -18.71 -73.76 -45.84
N VAL A 207 -18.64 -73.35 -47.11
CA VAL A 207 -19.29 -72.19 -47.76
C VAL A 207 -19.52 -72.54 -49.22
#